data_AF-A0A5Q4DH78-F1
#
_entry.id   AF-A0A5Q4DH78-F1
#
_cell.length_a   1.000
_cell.length_b   1.000
_cell.length_c   1.000
_cell.angle_alpha   90.00
_cell.angle_beta   90.00
_cell.angle_gamma   90.00
#
_symmetry.space_group_name_H-M   'P 1'
#
loop_
_entity.id
_entity.type
_entity.pdbx_description
1 polymer ?
#
loop_
_entity_poly.entity_id
_entity_poly.type
_entity_poly.pdbx_seq_one_letter_code
_entity_poly.pdbx_strand_id
1 'polypeptide(L)'
;MTPRIGPGRVVLFRHRDVDFLADDSLTRLWQEKPRPQQPPSPLFAERIRMSSARTDFWTLTQQGLADLSRRRKPARRIEISAAPDPVLVDLARSALIIVDMQNDFIDDAGWFAAMRGVSCAPLRAVGPRINALSRALRAQGAGIIHLNTGVRADLANLPAGAIARADDLGRRAGFGFARAEALGPVMVAGHWGAQSHPEIERAESDITVLKTRYSGFRDNELDQILRRLDVTTLFFAGVNLDRCVFATLIDGAFQGFDPILVTDACATPSPPATCTAILELVEMLYGFTTTTENILTGRTPPHPQNGD
;
A
#
# COMPACT_ATOMS: atom_id res chain seq x y z
N MET A 1 67.68 -17.85 -6.87
CA MET A 1 68.05 -16.79 -7.83
C MET A 1 66.77 -16.28 -8.48
N THR A 2 66.48 -15.00 -8.33
CA THR A 2 65.23 -14.33 -8.75
C THR A 2 65.13 -14.23 -10.28
N PRO A 3 63.91 -14.31 -10.83
CA PRO A 3 63.55 -13.42 -11.93
C PRO A 3 62.23 -12.67 -11.69
N ARG A 4 62.21 -11.42 -12.17
CA ARG A 4 61.15 -10.41 -12.05
C ARG A 4 59.97 -10.74 -12.97
N ILE A 5 58.74 -10.53 -12.47
CA ILE A 5 57.49 -10.65 -13.23
C ILE A 5 56.96 -9.23 -13.50
N GLY A 6 56.87 -8.85 -14.78
CA GLY A 6 56.14 -7.66 -15.23
C GLY A 6 54.66 -8.00 -15.45
N PRO A 7 53.72 -7.09 -15.14
CA PRO A 7 52.29 -7.38 -15.27
C PRO A 7 51.83 -7.10 -16.70
N GLY A 8 51.19 -8.09 -17.33
CA GLY A 8 50.63 -7.94 -18.67
C GLY A 8 50.31 -9.26 -19.36
N ARG A 9 49.40 -10.06 -18.78
CA ARG A 9 48.75 -11.15 -19.53
C ARG A 9 47.24 -10.97 -19.49
N VAL A 10 46.75 -10.63 -20.67
CA VAL A 10 45.35 -10.71 -21.12
C VAL A 10 44.95 -12.18 -21.15
N VAL A 11 43.80 -12.52 -20.56
CA VAL A 11 43.04 -13.72 -20.92
C VAL A 11 41.82 -13.26 -21.70
N LEU A 12 41.81 -13.58 -23.00
CA LEU A 12 40.71 -13.33 -23.91
C LEU A 12 39.50 -14.21 -23.55
N PHE A 13 38.34 -13.60 -23.34
CA PHE A 13 37.05 -14.24 -23.62
C PHE A 13 36.38 -13.49 -24.77
N ARG A 14 36.28 -14.15 -25.93
CA ARG A 14 35.52 -13.67 -27.08
C ARG A 14 34.03 -13.93 -26.85
N HIS A 15 33.23 -12.87 -26.81
CA HIS A 15 31.85 -12.93 -27.26
C HIS A 15 31.43 -11.57 -27.85
N ARG A 16 31.31 -11.53 -29.18
CA ARG A 16 30.62 -10.52 -30.02
C ARG A 16 31.02 -9.04 -29.83
N ASP A 17 31.87 -8.59 -30.74
CA ASP A 17 31.87 -7.28 -31.43
C ASP A 17 31.28 -6.06 -30.69
N VAL A 18 32.02 -5.52 -29.71
CA VAL A 18 32.08 -4.07 -29.41
C VAL A 18 33.45 -3.77 -28.78
N ASP A 19 34.33 -3.06 -29.49
CA ASP A 19 35.56 -2.51 -28.90
C ASP A 19 35.22 -1.24 -28.12
N PHE A 20 35.34 -1.28 -26.80
CA PHE A 20 35.35 -0.07 -25.97
C PHE A 20 36.78 0.46 -25.87
N LEU A 21 37.07 1.56 -26.56
CA LEU A 21 38.23 2.39 -26.25
C LEU A 21 37.94 3.12 -24.92
N ALA A 22 38.62 2.72 -23.85
CA ALA A 22 38.62 3.47 -22.61
C ALA A 22 39.41 4.78 -22.83
N ASP A 23 38.69 5.89 -23.00
CA ASP A 23 39.26 7.23 -22.89
C ASP A 23 39.27 7.63 -21.40
N ASP A 24 40.44 8.01 -20.89
CA ASP A 24 40.73 8.38 -19.50
C ASP A 24 40.16 9.78 -19.12
N SER A 25 39.18 10.28 -19.87
CA SER A 25 38.59 11.61 -19.70
C SER A 25 37.46 11.69 -18.66
N LEU A 26 36.94 10.56 -18.17
CA LEU A 26 35.83 10.52 -17.20
C LEU A 26 36.26 10.67 -15.72
N THR A 27 37.56 10.58 -15.43
CA THR A 27 38.08 10.65 -14.04
C THR A 27 38.36 12.09 -13.56
N ARG A 28 38.25 13.10 -14.44
CA ARG A 28 38.51 14.52 -14.09
C ARG A 28 37.27 15.33 -13.70
N LEU A 29 36.06 14.79 -13.84
CA LEU A 29 34.82 15.56 -13.58
C LEU A 29 34.40 15.64 -12.10
N TRP A 30 35.12 14.99 -11.18
CA TRP A 30 34.74 14.89 -9.76
C TRP A 30 35.74 15.51 -8.77
N GLN A 31 36.76 16.27 -9.22
CA GLN A 31 37.79 16.84 -8.33
C GLN A 31 37.89 18.37 -8.29
N GLU A 32 36.88 19.12 -8.73
CA GLU A 32 36.84 20.57 -8.48
C GLU A 32 35.76 20.92 -7.45
N LYS A 33 36.19 21.35 -6.25
CA LYS A 33 35.29 21.98 -5.27
C LYS A 33 34.90 23.38 -5.80
N PRO A 34 33.60 23.66 -6.01
CA PRO A 34 33.19 25.03 -6.34
C PRO A 34 33.40 25.94 -5.13
N ARG A 35 33.86 27.17 -5.37
CA ARG A 35 33.92 28.23 -4.34
C ARG A 35 32.49 28.54 -3.86
N PRO A 36 32.29 28.92 -2.58
CA PRO A 36 30.97 29.28 -2.08
C PRO A 36 30.52 30.59 -2.75
N GLN A 37 29.65 30.48 -3.74
CA GLN A 37 28.84 31.61 -4.18
C GLN A 37 27.67 31.75 -3.24
N GLN A 38 27.46 32.96 -2.74
CA GLN A 38 26.32 33.34 -1.93
C GLN A 38 25.03 32.94 -2.68
N PRO A 39 24.09 32.22 -2.06
CA PRO A 39 22.90 31.76 -2.77
C PRO A 39 22.14 33.00 -3.28
N PRO A 40 21.77 33.06 -4.57
CA PRO A 40 20.88 34.10 -5.04
C PRO A 40 19.58 34.02 -4.22
N SER A 41 19.11 35.18 -3.75
CA SER A 41 17.82 35.36 -3.08
C SER A 41 16.73 34.59 -3.86
N PRO A 42 15.81 33.87 -3.18
CA PRO A 42 14.83 33.07 -3.88
C PRO A 42 13.83 33.99 -4.58
N LEU A 43 14.09 34.23 -5.88
CA LEU A 43 13.15 34.81 -6.82
C LEU A 43 12.04 33.77 -7.05
N PHE A 44 11.03 33.79 -6.17
CA PHE A 44 9.84 32.96 -6.32
C PHE A 44 8.98 33.54 -7.44
N ALA A 45 8.84 32.78 -8.53
CA ALA A 45 7.84 33.04 -9.56
C ALA A 45 7.08 31.77 -9.93
N GLU A 46 5.88 31.98 -10.46
CA GLU A 46 4.77 31.03 -10.67
C GLU A 46 5.18 29.60 -11.02
N ARG A 47 4.78 28.67 -10.15
CA ARG A 47 4.91 27.23 -10.36
C ARG A 47 3.88 26.80 -11.40
N ILE A 48 4.32 26.49 -12.61
CA ILE A 48 3.49 25.73 -13.56
C ILE A 48 3.37 24.31 -13.00
N ARG A 49 2.26 24.04 -12.32
CA ARG A 49 1.98 22.76 -11.67
C ARG A 49 1.47 21.79 -12.74
N MET A 50 2.33 20.92 -13.24
CA MET A 50 1.94 19.96 -14.29
C MET A 50 0.99 18.85 -13.78
N SER A 51 0.74 18.74 -12.46
CA SER A 51 -0.42 18.02 -11.93
C SER A 51 -0.91 18.62 -10.61
N SER A 52 -2.21 18.86 -10.49
CA SER A 52 -2.84 19.61 -9.38
C SER A 52 -3.00 18.81 -8.09
N ALA A 53 -2.75 17.50 -8.11
CA ALA A 53 -2.86 16.63 -6.94
C ALA A 53 -1.60 15.78 -6.82
N ARG A 54 -1.01 15.75 -5.61
CA ARG A 54 0.09 14.87 -5.18
C ARG A 54 1.49 15.48 -5.36
N THR A 55 2.40 15.12 -4.46
CA THR A 55 3.77 15.62 -4.33
C THR A 55 4.75 15.09 -5.37
N ASP A 56 4.27 14.21 -6.24
CA ASP A 56 5.03 13.65 -7.36
C ASP A 56 4.81 14.48 -8.62
N PHE A 57 5.50 15.63 -8.70
CA PHE A 57 5.51 16.51 -9.87
C PHE A 57 6.91 17.08 -10.08
N TRP A 58 7.20 17.43 -11.33
CA TRP A 58 8.38 18.20 -11.69
C TRP A 58 8.05 19.67 -11.69
N THR A 59 9.04 20.52 -11.41
CA THR A 59 8.90 21.96 -11.56
C THR A 59 9.81 22.44 -12.67
N LEU A 60 9.27 23.26 -13.58
CA LEU A 60 10.08 23.95 -14.57
C LEU A 60 10.55 25.27 -13.95
N THR A 61 11.86 25.51 -13.90
CA THR A 61 12.40 26.80 -13.46
C THR A 61 12.15 27.86 -14.53
N GLN A 62 12.26 29.13 -14.16
CA GLN A 62 12.15 30.24 -15.11
C GLN A 62 13.18 30.19 -16.25
N GLN A 63 14.28 29.46 -16.07
CA GLN A 63 15.34 29.28 -17.06
C GLN A 63 15.10 28.06 -17.97
N GLY A 64 13.94 27.42 -17.87
CA GLY A 64 13.60 26.22 -18.66
C GLY A 64 14.24 24.93 -18.14
N LEU A 65 14.78 24.92 -16.91
CA LEU A 65 15.32 23.70 -16.32
C LEU A 65 14.20 22.87 -15.71
N ALA A 66 14.07 21.61 -16.14
CA ALA A 66 13.20 20.64 -15.49
C ALA A 66 13.85 20.16 -14.19
N ASP A 67 13.32 20.60 -13.05
CA ASP A 67 13.73 20.14 -11.72
C ASP A 67 13.06 18.80 -11.41
N LEU A 68 13.87 17.74 -11.52
CA LEU A 68 13.50 16.35 -11.26
C LEU A 68 13.69 15.94 -9.79
N SER A 69 14.06 16.86 -8.90
CA SER A 69 14.42 16.54 -7.50
C SER A 69 13.23 16.10 -6.63
N ARG A 70 11.99 16.27 -7.11
CA ARG A 70 10.72 15.83 -6.49
C ARG A 70 10.66 16.09 -4.98
N ARG A 71 10.06 17.22 -4.58
CA ARG A 71 9.97 17.59 -3.16
C ARG A 71 9.13 16.59 -2.37
N ARG A 72 9.70 16.10 -1.27
CA ARG A 72 8.98 15.26 -0.30
C ARG A 72 7.98 16.08 0.51
N LYS A 73 6.93 15.41 0.98
CA LYS A 73 6.02 15.96 1.99
C LYS A 73 6.81 16.23 3.29
N PRO A 74 6.53 17.33 4.02
CA PRO A 74 7.03 17.50 5.37
C PRO A 74 6.60 16.32 6.24
N ALA A 75 7.55 15.74 6.98
CA ALA A 75 7.29 14.59 7.83
C ALA A 75 6.30 14.94 8.95
N ARG A 76 5.39 14.01 9.26
CA ARG A 76 4.42 14.09 10.35
C ARG A 76 4.56 12.86 11.22
N ARG A 77 5.52 12.92 12.14
CA ARG A 77 5.92 11.76 12.94
C ARG A 77 5.04 11.60 14.17
N ILE A 78 4.61 10.36 14.43
CA ILE A 78 3.96 9.99 15.69
C ILE A 78 4.57 8.70 16.24
N GLU A 79 4.73 8.65 17.55
CA GLU A 79 5.06 7.44 18.29
C GLU A 79 3.77 6.71 18.68
N ILE A 80 3.70 5.42 18.37
CA ILE A 80 2.53 4.57 18.55
C ILE A 80 2.94 3.36 19.38
N SER A 81 2.19 3.07 20.44
CA SER A 81 2.31 1.78 21.15
C SER A 81 1.87 0.65 20.23
N ALA A 82 2.77 -0.31 20.01
CA ALA A 82 2.57 -1.44 19.13
C ALA A 82 3.31 -2.67 19.67
N ALA A 83 3.02 -3.84 19.11
CA ALA A 83 3.78 -5.06 19.33
C ALA A 83 4.52 -5.46 18.03
N PRO A 84 5.73 -6.05 18.12
CA PRO A 84 6.43 -6.40 19.36
C PRO A 84 6.99 -5.20 20.13
N ASP A 85 7.25 -4.08 19.43
CA ASP A 85 7.83 -2.86 19.99
C ASP A 85 7.03 -1.62 19.57
N PRO A 86 7.09 -0.50 20.34
CA PRO A 86 6.57 0.78 19.89
C PRO A 86 7.21 1.24 18.58
N VAL A 87 6.43 1.93 17.75
CA VAL A 87 6.86 2.37 16.42
C VAL A 87 6.79 3.88 16.26
N LEU A 88 7.77 4.44 15.55
CA LEU A 88 7.76 5.83 15.09
C LEU A 88 7.37 5.87 13.62
N VAL A 89 6.21 6.44 13.31
CA VAL A 89 5.65 6.43 11.95
C VAL A 89 5.54 7.84 11.38
N ASP A 90 5.88 8.03 10.11
CA ASP A 90 5.63 9.27 9.36
C ASP A 90 4.31 9.18 8.59
N LEU A 91 3.25 9.81 9.12
CA LEU A 91 1.91 9.79 8.53
C LEU A 91 1.86 10.40 7.13
N ALA A 92 2.79 11.29 6.77
CA ALA A 92 2.85 11.85 5.43
C ALA A 92 3.23 10.80 4.37
N ARG A 93 3.88 9.71 4.80
CA ARG A 93 4.32 8.55 4.01
C ARG A 93 3.60 7.27 4.43
N SER A 94 2.40 7.40 5.00
CA SER A 94 1.54 6.27 5.36
C SER A 94 0.27 6.22 4.53
N ALA A 95 -0.30 5.02 4.42
CA ALA A 95 -1.67 4.83 3.94
C ALA A 95 -2.43 3.83 4.81
N LEU A 96 -3.74 4.04 4.93
CA LEU A 96 -4.69 3.05 5.46
C LEU A 96 -5.26 2.23 4.29
N ILE A 97 -5.07 0.91 4.35
CA ILE A 97 -5.65 -0.05 3.44
C ILE A 97 -6.87 -0.69 4.12
N ILE A 98 -8.06 -0.29 3.66
CA ILE A 98 -9.35 -0.82 4.11
C ILE A 98 -9.72 -1.97 3.18
N VAL A 99 -9.56 -3.19 3.65
CA VAL A 99 -9.72 -4.39 2.83
C VAL A 99 -11.15 -4.90 2.90
N ASP A 100 -11.80 -5.00 1.73
CA ASP A 100 -13.02 -5.78 1.51
C ASP A 100 -14.19 -5.43 2.45
N MET A 101 -14.29 -4.19 2.92
CA MET A 101 -15.47 -3.70 3.64
C MET A 101 -16.61 -3.35 2.67
N GLN A 102 -17.03 -4.37 1.91
CA GLN A 102 -17.97 -4.28 0.78
C GLN A 102 -19.27 -5.04 1.05
N ASN A 103 -20.32 -4.67 0.31
CA ASN A 103 -21.68 -5.17 0.51
C ASN A 103 -21.75 -6.70 0.54
N ASP A 104 -21.12 -7.41 -0.40
CA ASP A 104 -21.20 -8.87 -0.44
C ASP A 104 -20.57 -9.59 0.77
N PHE A 105 -19.77 -8.89 1.58
CA PHE A 105 -19.13 -9.46 2.76
C PHE A 105 -19.74 -9.04 4.09
N ILE A 106 -20.35 -7.84 4.16
CA ILE A 106 -20.79 -7.28 5.44
C ILE A 106 -22.26 -6.84 5.50
N ASP A 107 -22.98 -6.88 4.39
CA ASP A 107 -24.42 -6.65 4.35
C ASP A 107 -25.19 -7.98 4.49
N ASP A 108 -26.35 -7.96 5.13
CA ASP A 108 -27.20 -9.14 5.32
C ASP A 108 -27.82 -9.65 4.00
N ALA A 109 -27.98 -8.77 3.00
CA ALA A 109 -28.36 -9.16 1.63
C ALA A 109 -27.15 -9.60 0.78
N GLY A 110 -25.93 -9.44 1.32
CA GLY A 110 -24.68 -9.79 0.67
C GLY A 110 -24.47 -11.30 0.55
N TRP A 111 -23.53 -11.69 -0.31
CA TRP A 111 -23.16 -13.08 -0.55
C TRP A 111 -22.84 -13.88 0.72
N PHE A 112 -22.09 -13.30 1.67
CA PHE A 112 -21.72 -13.95 2.93
C PHE A 112 -22.94 -14.37 3.77
N ALA A 113 -23.84 -13.44 4.06
CA ALA A 113 -25.04 -13.76 4.83
C ALA A 113 -26.01 -14.63 4.02
N ALA A 114 -26.44 -14.14 2.86
CA ALA A 114 -27.55 -14.73 2.11
C ALA A 114 -27.24 -16.09 1.47
N MET A 115 -25.96 -16.39 1.19
CA MET A 115 -25.59 -17.60 0.45
C MET A 115 -24.55 -18.47 1.17
N ARG A 116 -23.81 -17.91 2.12
CA ARG A 116 -22.77 -18.64 2.86
C ARG A 116 -23.13 -18.91 4.31
N GLY A 117 -24.23 -18.33 4.82
CA GLY A 117 -24.64 -18.49 6.21
C GLY A 117 -23.66 -17.88 7.21
N VAL A 118 -22.87 -16.90 6.76
CA VAL A 118 -21.90 -16.19 7.60
C VAL A 118 -22.61 -15.04 8.30
N SER A 119 -22.50 -14.97 9.62
CA SER A 119 -22.97 -13.82 10.38
C SER A 119 -22.10 -12.59 10.05
N CYS A 120 -22.72 -11.57 9.47
CA CYS A 120 -22.02 -10.34 9.07
C CYS A 120 -21.91 -9.33 10.21
N ALA A 121 -22.68 -9.48 11.30
CA ALA A 121 -22.68 -8.52 12.41
C ALA A 121 -21.29 -8.26 13.03
N PRO A 122 -20.46 -9.29 13.33
CA PRO A 122 -19.10 -9.06 13.83
C PRO A 122 -18.18 -8.39 12.80
N LEU A 123 -18.41 -8.66 11.51
CA LEU A 123 -17.63 -8.07 10.41
C LEU A 123 -17.98 -6.60 10.20
N ARG A 124 -19.26 -6.25 10.30
CA ARG A 124 -19.77 -4.87 10.20
C ARG A 124 -19.40 -4.03 11.43
N ALA A 125 -19.30 -4.65 12.61
CA ALA A 125 -19.02 -3.98 13.88
C ALA A 125 -17.65 -3.26 13.96
N VAL A 126 -16.70 -3.55 13.07
CA VAL A 126 -15.42 -2.82 13.01
C VAL A 126 -15.53 -1.48 12.25
N GLY A 127 -16.61 -1.26 11.49
CA GLY A 127 -16.83 -0.07 10.66
C GLY A 127 -16.63 1.27 11.38
N PRO A 128 -17.21 1.48 12.59
CA PRO A 128 -17.01 2.73 13.33
C PRO A 128 -15.53 3.05 13.64
N ARG A 129 -14.72 2.03 13.94
CA ARG A 129 -13.27 2.20 14.19
C ARG A 129 -12.53 2.55 12.91
N ILE A 130 -12.85 1.86 11.81
CA ILE A 130 -12.30 2.15 10.48
C ILE A 130 -12.61 3.59 10.07
N ASN A 131 -13.84 4.06 10.28
CA ASN A 131 -14.23 5.43 9.94
C ASN A 131 -13.49 6.47 10.80
N ALA A 132 -13.38 6.23 12.12
CA ALA A 132 -12.63 7.10 13.02
C ALA A 132 -11.16 7.21 12.58
N LEU A 133 -10.52 6.08 12.30
CA LEU A 133 -9.15 6.02 11.80
C LEU A 133 -9.01 6.73 10.46
N SER A 134 -9.92 6.48 9.52
CA SER A 134 -9.93 7.10 8.19
C SER A 134 -9.99 8.62 8.27
N ARG A 135 -10.89 9.17 9.10
CA ARG A 135 -10.99 10.63 9.31
C ARG A 135 -9.70 11.21 9.88
N ALA A 136 -9.15 10.60 10.92
CA ALA A 136 -7.95 11.08 11.59
C ALA A 136 -6.72 11.04 10.67
N LEU A 137 -6.48 9.91 10.01
CA LEU A 137 -5.36 9.74 9.08
C LEU A 137 -5.47 10.66 7.87
N ARG A 138 -6.68 10.84 7.31
CA ARG A 138 -6.93 11.78 6.22
C ARG A 138 -6.62 13.22 6.63
N ALA A 139 -7.02 13.65 7.83
CA ALA A 139 -6.69 14.98 8.36
C ALA A 139 -5.16 15.18 8.50
N GLN A 140 -4.42 14.09 8.67
CA GLN A 140 -2.96 14.09 8.71
C GLN A 140 -2.28 13.93 7.34
N GLY A 141 -3.05 13.87 6.25
CA GLY A 141 -2.52 13.77 4.89
C GLY A 141 -2.04 12.37 4.48
N ALA A 142 -2.36 11.34 5.28
CA ALA A 142 -2.15 9.94 4.90
C ALA A 142 -3.15 9.53 3.80
N GLY A 143 -2.74 8.57 2.95
CA GLY A 143 -3.63 8.01 1.93
C GLY A 143 -4.70 7.11 2.55
N ILE A 144 -5.93 7.16 2.04
CA ILE A 144 -6.99 6.22 2.40
C ILE A 144 -7.34 5.41 1.15
N ILE A 145 -7.19 4.08 1.22
CA ILE A 145 -7.36 3.17 0.09
C ILE A 145 -8.41 2.11 0.45
N HIS A 146 -9.50 2.10 -0.31
CA HIS A 146 -10.53 1.07 -0.26
C HIS A 146 -10.15 -0.02 -1.26
N LEU A 147 -9.73 -1.18 -0.74
CA LEU A 147 -9.25 -2.30 -1.53
C LEU A 147 -10.32 -3.39 -1.53
N ASN A 148 -11.16 -3.41 -2.56
CA ASN A 148 -12.28 -4.34 -2.66
C ASN A 148 -12.02 -5.39 -3.72
N THR A 149 -12.52 -6.58 -3.49
CA THR A 149 -12.61 -7.62 -4.51
C THR A 149 -13.66 -7.24 -5.57
N GLY A 150 -13.27 -7.24 -6.83
CA GLY A 150 -14.14 -6.95 -7.97
C GLY A 150 -13.72 -7.75 -9.19
N VAL A 151 -14.53 -8.72 -9.58
CA VAL A 151 -14.21 -9.65 -10.67
C VAL A 151 -14.87 -9.20 -11.98
N ARG A 152 -14.40 -9.75 -13.10
CA ARG A 152 -15.11 -9.58 -14.38
C ARG A 152 -16.36 -10.45 -14.39
N ALA A 153 -17.40 -10.01 -15.11
CA ALA A 153 -18.61 -10.80 -15.25
C ALA A 153 -18.37 -12.17 -15.93
N ASP A 154 -17.40 -12.24 -16.85
CA ASP A 154 -16.98 -13.47 -17.53
C ASP A 154 -15.95 -14.31 -16.74
N LEU A 155 -15.54 -13.84 -15.56
CA LEU A 155 -14.52 -14.46 -14.70
C LEU A 155 -13.17 -14.72 -15.37
N ALA A 156 -12.89 -14.13 -16.53
CA ALA A 156 -11.67 -14.40 -17.30
C ALA A 156 -10.38 -13.97 -16.58
N ASN A 157 -10.50 -13.17 -15.52
CA ASN A 157 -9.40 -12.73 -14.67
C ASN A 157 -9.14 -13.68 -13.48
N LEU A 158 -9.83 -14.81 -13.39
CA LEU A 158 -9.69 -15.78 -12.29
C LEU A 158 -9.19 -17.15 -12.76
N PRO A 159 -8.25 -17.78 -12.03
CA PRO A 159 -7.89 -19.17 -12.28
C PRO A 159 -9.00 -20.11 -11.76
N ALA A 160 -9.06 -21.31 -12.33
CA ALA A 160 -10.03 -22.34 -11.94
C ALA A 160 -10.05 -22.64 -10.43
N GLY A 161 -8.88 -22.63 -9.79
CA GLY A 161 -8.78 -22.83 -8.33
C GLY A 161 -9.46 -21.73 -7.51
N ALA A 162 -9.45 -20.48 -7.96
CA ALA A 162 -10.14 -19.38 -7.28
C ALA A 162 -11.66 -19.52 -7.45
N ILE A 163 -12.11 -19.85 -8.66
CA ILE A 163 -13.53 -20.08 -8.98
C ILE A 163 -14.07 -21.23 -8.13
N ALA A 164 -13.38 -22.37 -8.14
CA ALA A 164 -13.73 -23.58 -7.38
C ALA A 164 -13.89 -23.34 -5.88
N ARG A 165 -13.09 -22.45 -5.29
CA ARG A 165 -13.19 -22.11 -3.85
C ARG A 165 -14.36 -21.18 -3.56
N ALA A 166 -14.74 -20.33 -4.51
CA ALA A 166 -15.89 -19.46 -4.38
C ALA A 166 -17.19 -20.26 -4.45
N ASP A 167 -17.34 -21.13 -5.46
CA ASP A 167 -18.56 -21.90 -5.74
C ASP A 167 -18.61 -23.30 -5.09
N ASP A 168 -17.62 -23.67 -4.28
CA ASP A 168 -17.50 -25.00 -3.65
C ASP A 168 -17.54 -26.15 -4.67
N LEU A 169 -16.68 -26.06 -5.69
CA LEU A 169 -16.60 -26.99 -6.81
C LEU A 169 -17.93 -27.08 -7.56
N GLY A 170 -18.58 -25.93 -7.77
CA GLY A 170 -19.87 -25.78 -8.43
C GLY A 170 -21.08 -26.20 -7.59
N ARG A 171 -20.92 -26.51 -6.30
CA ARG A 171 -22.03 -26.91 -5.41
C ARG A 171 -22.83 -25.73 -4.85
N ARG A 172 -22.31 -24.50 -4.97
CA ARG A 172 -22.92 -23.28 -4.43
C ARG A 172 -22.75 -22.11 -5.41
N ALA A 173 -23.52 -21.05 -5.17
CA ALA A 173 -23.32 -19.77 -5.86
C ALA A 173 -21.94 -19.18 -5.52
N GLY A 174 -21.12 -18.95 -6.54
CA GLY A 174 -19.81 -18.30 -6.45
C GLY A 174 -19.78 -16.92 -7.11
N PHE A 175 -18.57 -16.46 -7.44
CA PHE A 175 -18.37 -15.19 -8.16
C PHE A 175 -19.14 -15.18 -9.49
N GLY A 176 -19.72 -14.02 -9.84
CA GLY A 176 -20.49 -13.87 -11.07
C GLY A 176 -21.89 -14.51 -11.03
N PHE A 177 -22.27 -15.22 -9.97
CA PHE A 177 -23.59 -15.81 -9.85
C PHE A 177 -24.68 -14.72 -9.89
N ALA A 178 -25.64 -14.88 -10.81
CA ALA A 178 -26.71 -13.93 -11.03
C ALA A 178 -27.71 -13.92 -9.85
N ARG A 179 -28.16 -12.72 -9.48
CA ARG A 179 -29.14 -12.49 -8.41
C ARG A 179 -30.23 -11.54 -8.89
N ALA A 180 -31.11 -11.13 -7.99
CA ALA A 180 -32.04 -10.03 -8.25
C ALA A 180 -31.29 -8.79 -8.76
N GLU A 181 -31.89 -8.07 -9.69
CA GLU A 181 -31.28 -6.94 -10.40
C GLU A 181 -30.66 -5.90 -9.46
N ALA A 182 -31.36 -5.56 -8.37
CA ALA A 182 -30.89 -4.60 -7.38
C ALA A 182 -29.55 -4.98 -6.69
N LEU A 183 -29.25 -6.28 -6.58
CA LEU A 183 -28.02 -6.78 -5.96
C LEU A 183 -26.90 -7.02 -7.00
N GLY A 184 -27.30 -7.28 -8.25
CA GLY A 184 -26.40 -7.68 -9.32
C GLY A 184 -25.69 -9.03 -9.05
N PRO A 185 -24.83 -9.47 -9.98
CA PRO A 185 -24.05 -10.68 -9.80
C PRO A 185 -23.01 -10.55 -8.68
N VAL A 186 -22.71 -11.67 -8.03
CA VAL A 186 -21.81 -11.74 -6.86
C VAL A 186 -20.42 -11.19 -7.21
N MET A 187 -20.00 -10.16 -6.48
CA MET A 187 -18.67 -9.52 -6.51
C MET A 187 -18.17 -9.05 -7.89
N VAL A 188 -19.08 -8.82 -8.84
CA VAL A 188 -18.71 -8.30 -10.16
C VAL A 188 -18.47 -6.79 -10.08
N ALA A 189 -17.37 -6.33 -10.66
CA ALA A 189 -17.01 -4.92 -10.72
C ALA A 189 -18.16 -4.07 -11.28
N GLY A 190 -18.39 -2.89 -10.68
CA GLY A 190 -19.46 -1.97 -11.04
C GLY A 190 -20.84 -2.29 -10.44
N HIS A 191 -21.04 -3.48 -9.87
CA HIS A 191 -22.31 -3.86 -9.25
C HIS A 191 -22.30 -3.67 -7.74
N TRP A 192 -23.50 -3.63 -7.14
CA TRP A 192 -23.72 -3.37 -5.71
C TRP A 192 -22.82 -4.23 -4.81
N GLY A 193 -22.74 -5.54 -5.07
CA GLY A 193 -21.95 -6.46 -4.25
C GLY A 193 -20.47 -6.09 -4.09
N ALA A 194 -19.85 -5.54 -5.14
CA ALA A 194 -18.43 -5.14 -5.17
C ALA A 194 -18.15 -3.74 -4.58
N GLN A 195 -19.20 -2.96 -4.28
CA GLN A 195 -19.07 -1.61 -3.75
C GLN A 195 -18.79 -1.64 -2.25
N SER A 196 -18.02 -0.67 -1.75
CA SER A 196 -17.86 -0.46 -0.32
C SER A 196 -19.23 -0.26 0.33
N HIS A 197 -19.41 -0.84 1.50
CA HIS A 197 -20.68 -0.76 2.21
C HIS A 197 -20.97 0.70 2.64
N PRO A 198 -22.23 1.17 2.62
CA PRO A 198 -22.57 2.56 2.92
C PRO A 198 -22.14 3.06 4.30
N GLU A 199 -22.00 2.17 5.28
CA GLU A 199 -21.49 2.52 6.62
C GLU A 199 -19.99 2.80 6.65
N ILE A 200 -19.27 2.50 5.58
CA ILE A 200 -17.82 2.73 5.49
C ILE A 200 -17.61 4.04 4.76
N GLU A 201 -17.19 5.05 5.52
CA GLU A 201 -17.08 6.41 5.03
C GLU A 201 -16.06 6.53 3.91
N ARG A 202 -16.47 7.20 2.83
CA ARG A 202 -15.63 7.50 1.68
C ARG A 202 -15.63 8.99 1.42
N ALA A 203 -14.44 9.59 1.42
CA ALA A 203 -14.25 10.95 0.93
C ALA A 203 -13.83 10.95 -0.55
N GLU A 204 -14.05 12.07 -1.24
CA GLU A 204 -13.63 12.25 -2.63
C GLU A 204 -12.11 12.07 -2.84
N SER A 205 -11.32 12.34 -1.79
CA SER A 205 -9.87 12.15 -1.79
C SER A 205 -9.42 10.69 -1.68
N ASP A 206 -10.31 9.79 -1.26
CA ASP A 206 -9.99 8.39 -1.03
C ASP A 206 -9.89 7.65 -2.37
N ILE A 207 -9.05 6.62 -2.42
CA ILE A 207 -8.80 5.86 -3.63
C ILE A 207 -9.46 4.50 -3.51
N THR A 208 -10.13 4.04 -4.56
CA THR A 208 -10.64 2.67 -4.64
C THR A 208 -9.84 1.87 -5.63
N VAL A 209 -9.45 0.66 -5.23
CA VAL A 209 -8.74 -0.32 -6.05
C VAL A 209 -9.52 -1.62 -6.02
N LEU A 210 -9.70 -2.23 -7.20
CA LEU A 210 -10.32 -3.54 -7.30
C LEU A 210 -9.27 -4.64 -7.42
N LYS A 211 -9.36 -5.66 -6.56
CA LYS A 211 -8.49 -6.85 -6.59
C LYS A 211 -9.27 -8.09 -7.02
N THR A 212 -8.53 -9.07 -7.52
CA THR A 212 -9.08 -10.34 -8.02
C THR A 212 -8.42 -11.55 -7.35
N ARG A 213 -7.57 -11.30 -6.36
CA ARG A 213 -6.87 -12.26 -5.52
C ARG A 213 -7.10 -11.90 -4.06
N TYR A 214 -6.68 -12.78 -3.15
CA TYR A 214 -6.71 -12.44 -1.72
C TYR A 214 -5.80 -11.26 -1.40
N SER A 215 -4.57 -11.27 -1.91
CA SER A 215 -3.66 -10.13 -1.84
C SER A 215 -4.06 -9.00 -2.79
N GLY A 216 -4.02 -7.77 -2.29
CA GLY A 216 -4.17 -6.54 -3.08
C GLY A 216 -2.99 -6.19 -3.98
N PHE A 217 -1.85 -6.87 -3.90
CA PHE A 217 -0.66 -6.53 -4.70
C PHE A 217 -0.56 -7.29 -6.04
N ARG A 218 -1.59 -8.05 -6.42
CA ARG A 218 -1.59 -8.88 -7.62
C ARG A 218 -2.60 -8.38 -8.65
N ASP A 219 -2.15 -8.24 -9.89
CA ASP A 219 -2.97 -7.99 -11.08
C ASP A 219 -3.87 -6.73 -10.99
N ASN A 220 -3.41 -5.65 -10.34
CA ASN A 220 -4.10 -4.35 -10.23
C ASN A 220 -3.11 -3.20 -9.93
N GLU A 221 -3.62 -1.98 -9.77
CA GLU A 221 -2.86 -0.73 -9.66
C GLU A 221 -2.39 -0.31 -8.24
N LEU A 222 -2.60 -1.13 -7.20
CA LEU A 222 -2.30 -0.77 -5.80
C LEU A 222 -0.85 -0.31 -5.59
N ASP A 223 0.13 -1.11 -6.04
CA ASP A 223 1.56 -0.78 -5.87
C ASP A 223 1.89 0.55 -6.55
N GLN A 224 1.45 0.74 -7.80
CA GLN A 224 1.69 1.97 -8.55
C GLN A 224 1.12 3.21 -7.83
N ILE A 225 -0.08 3.10 -7.27
CA ILE A 225 -0.71 4.17 -6.49
C ILE A 225 0.13 4.49 -5.24
N LEU A 226 0.51 3.47 -4.47
CA LEU A 226 1.28 3.63 -3.24
C LEU A 226 2.65 4.27 -3.50
N ARG A 227 3.35 3.83 -4.55
CA ARG A 227 4.64 4.41 -4.98
C ARG A 227 4.49 5.89 -5.37
N ARG A 228 3.44 6.23 -6.13
CA ARG A 228 3.14 7.62 -6.51
C ARG A 228 2.78 8.51 -5.31
N LEU A 229 2.22 7.94 -4.26
CA LEU A 229 1.91 8.65 -3.02
C LEU A 229 3.13 8.82 -2.09
N ASP A 230 4.28 8.25 -2.47
CA ASP A 230 5.50 8.13 -1.66
C ASP A 230 5.25 7.47 -0.30
N VAL A 231 4.42 6.41 -0.30
CA VAL A 231 4.08 5.64 0.90
C VAL A 231 5.15 4.60 1.17
N THR A 232 5.50 4.43 2.45
CA THR A 232 6.36 3.35 2.94
C THR A 232 5.70 2.55 4.06
N THR A 233 4.80 3.15 4.84
CA THR A 233 4.10 2.45 5.93
C THR A 233 2.64 2.20 5.58
N LEU A 234 2.14 1.00 5.85
CA LEU A 234 0.76 0.60 5.54
C LEU A 234 0.03 0.15 6.81
N PHE A 235 -1.02 0.87 7.18
CA PHE A 235 -1.98 0.42 8.17
C PHE A 235 -3.02 -0.47 7.50
N PHE A 236 -3.30 -1.64 8.08
CA PHE A 236 -4.28 -2.59 7.54
C PHE A 236 -5.50 -2.70 8.45
N ALA A 237 -6.68 -2.59 7.84
CA ALA A 237 -7.98 -2.74 8.48
C ALA A 237 -8.95 -3.49 7.55
N GLY A 238 -10.07 -3.97 8.09
CA GLY A 238 -11.15 -4.58 7.33
C GLY A 238 -11.27 -6.10 7.48
N VAL A 239 -11.70 -6.78 6.43
CA VAL A 239 -12.06 -8.20 6.48
C VAL A 239 -11.51 -9.01 5.30
N ASN A 240 -11.29 -10.31 5.41
CA ASN A 240 -11.19 -11.06 6.65
C ASN A 240 -9.75 -10.98 7.15
N LEU A 241 -9.56 -10.82 8.47
CA LEU A 241 -8.26 -10.72 9.14
C LEU A 241 -7.28 -11.80 8.67
N ASP A 242 -7.70 -13.06 8.71
CA ASP A 242 -6.89 -14.24 8.39
C ASP A 242 -6.79 -14.57 6.89
N ARG A 243 -7.42 -13.76 6.02
CA ARG A 243 -7.45 -13.99 4.57
C ARG A 243 -6.94 -12.77 3.80
N CYS A 244 -7.84 -11.94 3.28
CA CYS A 244 -7.47 -10.84 2.39
C CYS A 244 -6.62 -9.79 3.09
N VAL A 245 -6.88 -9.52 4.37
CA VAL A 245 -6.07 -8.59 5.17
C VAL A 245 -4.67 -9.15 5.32
N PHE A 246 -4.52 -10.36 5.89
CA PHE A 246 -3.21 -10.98 6.08
C PHE A 246 -2.44 -11.24 4.78
N ALA A 247 -3.11 -11.71 3.73
CA ALA A 247 -2.47 -11.94 2.43
C ALA A 247 -1.95 -10.64 1.81
N THR A 248 -2.70 -9.54 1.91
CA THR A 248 -2.24 -8.23 1.43
C THR A 248 -1.11 -7.68 2.30
N LEU A 249 -1.18 -7.89 3.61
CA LEU A 249 -0.14 -7.49 4.56
C LEU A 249 1.20 -8.17 4.26
N ILE A 250 1.22 -9.50 4.12
CA ILE A 250 2.44 -10.25 3.83
C ILE A 250 3.03 -9.83 2.48
N ASP A 251 2.20 -9.74 1.43
CA ASP A 251 2.68 -9.28 0.13
C ASP A 251 3.21 -7.83 0.23
N GLY A 252 2.60 -6.96 1.03
CA GLY A 252 3.10 -5.62 1.31
C GLY A 252 4.50 -5.65 1.95
N ALA A 253 4.72 -6.53 2.93
CA ALA A 253 6.03 -6.76 3.53
C ALA A 253 7.06 -7.19 2.47
N PHE A 254 6.71 -8.13 1.60
CA PHE A 254 7.58 -8.60 0.52
C PHE A 254 7.88 -7.54 -0.54
N GLN A 255 6.98 -6.58 -0.73
CA GLN A 255 7.19 -5.43 -1.61
C GLN A 255 8.04 -4.32 -0.95
N GLY A 256 8.44 -4.50 0.32
CA GLY A 256 9.28 -3.58 1.07
C GLY A 256 8.52 -2.42 1.74
N PHE A 257 7.21 -2.58 1.98
CA PHE A 257 6.46 -1.68 2.86
C PHE A 257 6.59 -2.12 4.33
N ASP A 258 6.41 -1.18 5.26
CA ASP A 258 6.36 -1.42 6.70
C ASP A 258 4.89 -1.65 7.13
N PRO A 259 4.45 -2.90 7.40
CA PRO A 259 3.06 -3.20 7.65
C PRO A 259 2.70 -3.06 9.12
N ILE A 260 1.53 -2.47 9.39
CA ILE A 260 0.94 -2.35 10.73
C ILE A 260 -0.49 -2.84 10.68
N LEU A 261 -0.81 -3.94 11.37
CA LEU A 261 -2.16 -4.46 11.49
C LEU A 261 -2.91 -3.76 12.61
N VAL A 262 -4.07 -3.15 12.31
CA VAL A 262 -4.93 -2.49 13.30
C VAL A 262 -5.96 -3.51 13.79
N THR A 263 -5.65 -4.17 14.90
CA THR A 263 -6.30 -5.43 15.29
C THR A 263 -7.78 -5.26 15.62
N ASP A 264 -8.16 -4.18 16.28
CA ASP A 264 -9.55 -3.87 16.63
C ASP A 264 -10.37 -3.30 15.46
N ALA A 265 -9.72 -2.94 14.37
CA ALA A 265 -10.33 -2.54 13.10
C ALA A 265 -10.36 -3.67 12.07
N CYS A 266 -10.11 -4.92 12.50
CA CYS A 266 -10.16 -6.11 11.66
C CYS A 266 -11.12 -7.17 12.23
N ALA A 267 -11.74 -7.95 11.36
CA ALA A 267 -12.61 -9.05 11.78
C ALA A 267 -12.55 -10.25 10.81
N THR A 268 -13.00 -11.41 11.27
CA THR A 268 -13.14 -12.63 10.46
C THR A 268 -14.21 -13.56 11.03
N PRO A 269 -14.90 -14.36 10.21
CA PRO A 269 -15.76 -15.45 10.70
C PRO A 269 -14.98 -16.70 11.15
N SER A 270 -13.65 -16.72 11.00
CA SER A 270 -12.82 -17.84 11.42
C SER A 270 -12.76 -17.96 12.97
N PRO A 271 -12.45 -19.15 13.51
CA PRO A 271 -12.30 -19.34 14.95
C PRO A 271 -11.24 -18.41 15.58
N PRO A 272 -11.37 -18.04 16.88
CA PRO A 272 -10.41 -17.17 17.55
C PRO A 272 -8.96 -17.65 17.49
N ALA A 273 -8.72 -18.96 17.57
CA ALA A 273 -7.38 -19.54 17.48
C ALA A 273 -6.68 -19.23 16.14
N THR A 274 -7.44 -19.12 15.04
CA THR A 274 -6.90 -18.70 13.74
C THR A 274 -6.42 -17.24 13.81
N CYS A 275 -7.19 -16.36 14.47
CA CYS A 275 -6.78 -14.97 14.64
C CYS A 275 -5.50 -14.86 15.46
N THR A 276 -5.41 -15.57 16.59
CA THR A 276 -4.22 -15.59 17.45
C THR A 276 -2.97 -15.97 16.68
N ALA A 277 -3.01 -17.07 15.92
CA ALA A 277 -1.88 -17.50 15.11
C ALA A 277 -1.46 -16.46 14.05
N ILE A 278 -2.42 -15.75 13.44
CA ILE A 278 -2.13 -14.70 12.46
C ILE A 278 -1.47 -13.50 13.12
N LEU A 279 -1.95 -13.07 14.30
CA LEU A 279 -1.34 -11.96 15.03
C LEU A 279 0.11 -12.29 15.43
N GLU A 280 0.34 -13.50 15.95
CA GLU A 280 1.69 -13.99 16.29
C GLU A 280 2.62 -13.98 15.07
N LEU A 281 2.15 -14.44 13.90
CA LEU A 281 2.94 -14.43 12.68
C LEU A 281 3.25 -13.00 12.20
N VAL A 282 2.30 -12.07 12.31
CA VAL A 282 2.54 -10.66 11.96
C VAL A 282 3.64 -10.08 12.81
N GLU A 283 3.54 -10.21 14.14
CA GLU A 283 4.50 -9.67 15.11
C GLU A 283 5.88 -10.32 15.01
N MET A 284 5.93 -11.60 14.64
CA MET A 284 7.18 -12.34 14.52
C MET A 284 7.93 -12.08 13.21
N LEU A 285 7.21 -11.92 12.09
CA LEU A 285 7.82 -12.03 10.76
C LEU A 285 7.54 -10.87 9.82
N TYR A 286 6.38 -10.22 9.93
CA TYR A 286 5.86 -9.41 8.82
C TYR A 286 5.61 -7.94 9.17
N GLY A 287 5.57 -7.56 10.44
CA GLY A 287 5.36 -6.17 10.83
C GLY A 287 4.95 -6.01 12.28
N PHE A 288 4.03 -5.08 12.52
CA PHE A 288 3.58 -4.71 13.86
C PHE A 288 2.06 -4.84 14.00
N THR A 289 1.59 -4.99 15.23
CA THR A 289 0.17 -4.91 15.57
C THR A 289 -0.08 -3.73 16.50
N THR A 290 -1.24 -3.09 16.35
CA THR A 290 -1.67 -2.00 17.23
C THR A 290 -3.20 -1.89 17.25
N THR A 291 -3.74 -0.95 18.01
CA THR A 291 -5.17 -0.64 18.07
C THR A 291 -5.46 0.74 17.49
N THR A 292 -6.72 0.97 17.14
CA THR A 292 -7.21 2.27 16.68
C THR A 292 -6.94 3.35 17.73
N GLU A 293 -7.14 3.05 19.02
CA GLU A 293 -6.88 3.98 20.13
C GLU A 293 -5.41 4.42 20.19
N ASN A 294 -4.47 3.48 20.06
CA ASN A 294 -3.03 3.79 20.11
C ASN A 294 -2.61 4.70 18.95
N ILE A 295 -3.20 4.52 17.76
CA ILE A 295 -2.92 5.39 16.62
C ILE A 295 -3.51 6.79 16.86
N LEU A 296 -4.77 6.87 17.33
CA LEU A 296 -5.47 8.14 17.56
C LEU A 296 -4.85 8.97 18.69
N THR A 297 -4.22 8.32 19.66
CA THR A 297 -3.56 8.96 20.81
C THR A 297 -2.04 9.04 20.70
N GLY A 298 -1.49 8.65 19.53
CA GLY A 298 -0.06 8.65 19.25
C GLY A 298 0.58 10.02 19.49
N ARG A 299 1.77 10.02 20.08
CA ARG A 299 2.44 11.25 20.53
C ARG A 299 3.34 11.80 19.43
N THR A 300 3.29 13.11 19.19
CA THR A 300 4.30 13.75 18.35
C THR A 300 5.62 13.79 19.13
N PRO A 301 6.72 13.20 18.63
CA PRO A 301 8.00 13.28 19.32
C PRO A 301 8.47 14.75 19.37
N PRO A 302 9.23 15.14 20.39
CA PRO A 302 9.85 16.46 20.42
C PRO A 302 10.69 16.65 19.15
N HIS A 303 10.67 17.86 18.60
CA HIS A 303 11.55 18.21 17.47
C HIS A 303 12.99 17.84 17.87
N PRO A 304 13.76 17.10 17.04
CA PRO A 304 15.16 16.89 17.34
C PRO A 304 15.78 18.26 17.57
N GLN A 305 16.24 18.51 18.80
CA GLN A 305 17.18 19.61 19.02
C GLN A 305 18.35 19.27 18.10
N ASN A 306 18.67 20.17 17.17
CA ASN A 306 19.86 20.03 16.33
C ASN A 306 21.04 19.83 17.29
N GLY A 307 21.49 18.58 17.42
CA GLY A 307 22.70 18.24 18.14
C GLY A 307 23.87 18.60 17.25
N ASP A 308 24.79 19.37 17.82
CA ASP A 308 26.04 19.88 17.25
C ASP A 308 26.89 18.83 16.53
#